data_AF-A0A7V1RC22-F1
#
_entry.id   AF-A0A7V1RC22-F1
#
_cell.length_a   1.000
_cell.length_b   1.000
_cell.length_c   1.000
_cell.angle_alpha   90.00
_cell.angle_beta   90.00
_cell.angle_gamma   90.00
#
_symmetry.space_group_name_H-M   'P 1'
#
loop_
_entity.id
_entity.type
_entity.pdbx_description
1 polymer ?
#
loop_
_entity_poly.entity_id
_entity_poly.type
_entity_poly.pdbx_seq_one_letter_code
_entity_poly.pdbx_strand_id
1 'polypeptide(L)'
;MTTKNTSGAAESEANPGAISAPVSGEQHRQRARPMNSVPHPPVYPCKRTEAGGPVDGTLDKPHWREARPEWLLPATAAPGPGLDALRQRLLGVSCAFERTGDPRFLQPAERALGIQPTAFAACWTATHLLVAFQCADRDAWSPYGRRDEPLYEAEVVEVFLSPTRDVRRYYEFEVSPRGVVFDARVHSPERDRASMQVDLSWNCPGLAATVHADGAVHSRPPDQGVRLGTTRWWSAELAIPFTAFPEAGTPRPGTEWRANFYRIDRADPPEFSAWSPTGRSPADFHVPDRFGTLRFVE
;
A
#
# COMPACT_ATOMS: atom_id res chain seq x y z
N MET A 1 4.50 24.07 -55.70
CA MET A 1 4.16 23.88 -57.13
C MET A 1 4.17 22.37 -57.33
N THR A 2 3.03 21.68 -57.40
CA THR A 2 2.08 21.69 -58.52
C THR A 2 0.64 21.46 -58.02
N THR A 3 -0.27 22.33 -58.44
CA THR A 3 -1.75 22.22 -58.40
C THR A 3 -2.22 21.13 -59.40
N LYS A 4 -3.43 20.55 -59.39
CA LYS A 4 -4.78 21.16 -59.40
C LYS A 4 -5.88 20.05 -59.44
N ASN A 5 -6.97 20.27 -58.67
CA ASN A 5 -8.42 20.15 -59.02
C ASN A 5 -9.04 18.78 -59.45
N THR A 6 -10.32 18.43 -59.22
CA THR A 6 -11.56 19.08 -58.72
C THR A 6 -12.67 18.00 -58.54
N SER A 7 -13.51 18.10 -57.51
CA SER A 7 -14.97 18.43 -57.53
C SER A 7 -15.96 17.26 -57.53
N GLY A 8 -16.98 17.36 -56.67
CA GLY A 8 -18.24 16.60 -56.74
C GLY A 8 -19.05 16.69 -55.45
N ALA A 9 -19.88 17.73 -55.32
CA ALA A 9 -20.88 17.91 -54.24
C ALA A 9 -22.18 17.16 -54.59
N ALA A 10 -22.77 16.47 -53.61
CA ALA A 10 -24.09 16.74 -52.99
C ALA A 10 -25.32 16.24 -53.76
N GLU A 11 -26.15 15.44 -53.10
CA GLU A 11 -27.61 15.62 -53.10
C GLU A 11 -28.29 14.83 -51.99
N SER A 12 -29.32 15.47 -51.43
CA SER A 12 -30.17 15.08 -50.32
C SER A 12 -31.47 14.48 -50.82
N GLU A 13 -32.05 13.48 -50.14
CA GLU A 13 -33.50 13.26 -50.16
C GLU A 13 -34.01 12.81 -48.79
N ALA A 14 -35.12 13.44 -48.39
CA ALA A 14 -35.92 13.14 -47.21
C ALA A 14 -37.32 12.76 -47.68
N ASN A 15 -37.99 11.79 -47.04
CA ASN A 15 -39.46 11.74 -46.90
C ASN A 15 -39.93 10.61 -45.90
N PRO A 16 -41.24 10.47 -45.52
CA PRO A 16 -41.77 10.95 -44.23
C PRO A 16 -42.65 9.92 -43.45
N GLY A 17 -43.03 10.27 -42.20
CA GLY A 17 -44.24 9.80 -41.47
C GLY A 17 -44.28 8.32 -41.02
N ALA A 18 -44.92 7.88 -39.94
CA ALA A 18 -45.85 8.49 -39.00
C ALA A 18 -45.88 7.68 -37.67
N ILE A 19 -46.61 8.22 -36.71
CA ILE A 19 -46.72 7.93 -35.28
C ILE A 19 -47.39 6.58 -34.96
N SER A 20 -46.91 5.86 -33.93
CA SER A 20 -47.77 5.01 -33.06
C SER A 20 -47.18 4.86 -31.64
N ALA A 21 -48.08 4.74 -30.66
CA ALA A 21 -47.94 4.94 -29.21
C ALA A 21 -47.16 3.82 -28.46
N PRO A 22 -46.77 4.01 -27.17
CA PRO A 22 -45.87 3.08 -26.48
C PRO A 22 -46.60 1.85 -25.92
N VAL A 23 -46.00 0.68 -26.12
CA VAL A 23 -46.38 -0.56 -25.44
C VAL A 23 -45.73 -0.55 -24.04
N SER A 24 -46.57 -0.64 -23.01
CA SER A 24 -46.18 -0.81 -21.62
C SER A 24 -45.50 -2.17 -21.42
N GLY A 25 -44.18 -2.17 -21.29
CA GLY A 25 -43.40 -3.30 -20.78
C GLY A 25 -42.99 -3.02 -19.35
N GLU A 26 -43.52 -3.80 -18.40
CA GLU A 26 -43.01 -3.88 -17.03
C GLU A 26 -41.53 -4.28 -17.06
N GLN A 27 -40.64 -3.30 -17.02
CA GLN A 27 -39.25 -3.55 -16.68
C GLN A 27 -39.20 -3.84 -15.19
N HIS A 28 -39.08 -5.13 -14.89
CA HIS A 28 -38.54 -5.65 -13.65
C HIS A 28 -37.35 -4.78 -13.23
N ARG A 29 -37.57 -3.85 -12.28
CA ARG A 29 -36.48 -3.17 -11.59
C ARG A 29 -35.77 -4.24 -10.77
N GLN A 30 -34.78 -4.89 -11.38
CA GLN A 30 -33.73 -5.56 -10.63
C GLN A 30 -33.15 -4.47 -9.73
N ARG A 31 -33.52 -4.49 -8.45
CA ARG A 31 -32.86 -3.70 -7.42
C ARG A 31 -31.37 -4.02 -7.53
N ALA A 32 -30.57 -3.03 -7.89
CA ALA A 32 -29.13 -3.13 -7.83
C ALA A 32 -28.76 -3.67 -6.44
N ARG A 33 -28.04 -4.80 -6.40
CA ARG A 33 -27.45 -5.29 -5.15
C ARG A 33 -26.52 -4.19 -4.62
N PRO A 34 -26.55 -3.85 -3.32
CA PRO A 34 -25.66 -2.84 -2.77
C PRO A 34 -24.21 -3.24 -3.05
N MET A 35 -23.41 -2.30 -3.56
CA MET A 35 -21.97 -2.48 -3.73
C MET A 35 -21.37 -2.85 -2.38
N ASN A 36 -20.62 -3.96 -2.33
CA ASN A 36 -19.89 -4.35 -1.13
C ASN A 36 -19.02 -3.19 -0.64
N SER A 37 -19.32 -2.74 0.57
CA SER A 37 -18.70 -1.60 1.24
C SER A 37 -17.23 -1.89 1.56
N VAL A 38 -16.34 -0.95 1.22
CA VAL A 38 -14.96 -0.95 1.73
C VAL A 38 -15.00 -1.15 3.27
N PRO A 39 -14.21 -2.06 3.86
CA PRO A 39 -14.26 -2.33 5.30
C PRO A 39 -14.08 -1.07 6.14
N HIS A 40 -14.62 -1.03 7.36
CA HIS A 40 -14.31 0.06 8.28
C HIS A 40 -12.80 0.10 8.56
N PRO A 41 -12.20 1.30 8.73
CA PRO A 41 -10.78 1.37 9.07
C PRO A 41 -10.46 0.55 10.33
N PRO A 42 -9.46 -0.34 10.27
CA PRO A 42 -9.12 -1.26 11.36
C PRO A 42 -8.40 -0.54 12.52
N VAL A 43 -8.34 -1.22 13.67
CA VAL A 43 -7.51 -0.83 14.82
C VAL A 43 -6.41 -1.86 15.03
N TYR A 44 -5.17 -1.41 15.15
CA TYR A 44 -4.01 -2.24 15.44
C TYR A 44 -3.53 -1.96 16.87
N PRO A 45 -3.48 -2.97 17.77
CA PRO A 45 -2.91 -2.81 19.11
C PRO A 45 -1.37 -2.82 19.01
N CYS A 46 -0.77 -1.63 19.01
CA CYS A 46 0.67 -1.44 19.01
C CYS A 46 1.21 -1.67 20.42
N LYS A 47 1.69 -2.90 20.68
CA LYS A 47 2.19 -3.32 21.99
C LYS A 47 3.53 -2.70 22.32
N ARG A 48 3.75 -2.41 23.61
CA ARG A 48 5.01 -1.88 24.09
C ARG A 48 6.04 -3.00 24.13
N THR A 49 7.28 -2.64 23.90
CA THR A 49 8.41 -3.55 24.06
C THR A 49 9.58 -2.82 24.68
N GLU A 50 10.32 -3.53 25.53
CA GLU A 50 11.61 -3.06 26.07
C GLU A 50 12.80 -3.52 25.21
N ALA A 51 12.56 -4.48 24.30
CA ALA A 51 13.58 -5.03 23.43
C ALA A 51 13.92 -4.03 22.31
N GLY A 52 14.81 -3.08 22.60
CA GLY A 52 15.52 -2.30 21.59
C GLY A 52 16.68 -3.11 21.00
N GLY A 53 16.85 -3.06 19.69
CA GLY A 53 17.98 -3.67 18.97
C GLY A 53 18.38 -2.80 17.79
N PRO A 54 19.50 -3.10 17.12
CA PRO A 54 19.86 -2.41 15.88
C PRO A 54 18.74 -2.55 14.84
N VAL A 55 18.49 -1.54 14.02
CA VAL A 55 17.61 -1.66 12.86
C VAL A 55 18.45 -2.24 11.72
N ASP A 56 18.31 -3.54 11.47
CA ASP A 56 19.17 -4.33 10.56
C ASP A 56 18.37 -5.11 9.49
N GLY A 57 17.03 -5.04 9.56
CA GLY A 57 16.13 -5.64 8.59
C GLY A 57 15.86 -7.13 8.78
N THR A 58 16.56 -7.87 9.66
CA THR A 58 16.44 -9.36 9.74
C THR A 58 15.19 -9.86 10.47
N LEU A 59 14.44 -8.97 11.14
CA LEU A 59 13.17 -9.23 11.84
C LEU A 59 13.17 -10.42 12.83
N ASP A 60 14.34 -10.92 13.25
CA ASP A 60 14.52 -12.09 14.10
C ASP A 60 14.46 -11.77 15.61
N LYS A 61 14.38 -10.47 15.93
CA LYS A 61 14.34 -9.92 17.29
C LYS A 61 13.08 -10.33 18.07
N PRO A 62 13.16 -10.46 19.40
CA PRO A 62 12.03 -10.92 20.22
C PRO A 62 10.74 -10.12 20.04
N HIS A 63 10.83 -8.78 19.94
CA HIS A 63 9.66 -7.93 19.78
C HIS A 63 8.89 -8.17 18.48
N TRP A 64 9.54 -8.67 17.43
CA TRP A 64 8.88 -9.03 16.18
C TRP A 64 8.11 -10.35 16.26
N ARG A 65 8.51 -11.25 17.16
CA ARG A 65 7.75 -12.49 17.45
C ARG A 65 6.51 -12.21 18.30
N GLU A 66 6.55 -11.16 19.11
CA GLU A 66 5.45 -10.75 19.99
C GLU A 66 4.47 -9.79 19.30
N ALA A 67 4.95 -8.98 18.34
CA ALA A 67 4.12 -8.14 17.51
C ALA A 67 3.22 -9.00 16.63
N ARG A 68 1.93 -8.66 16.55
CA ARG A 68 0.96 -9.41 15.77
C ARG A 68 1.02 -8.95 14.31
N PRO A 69 1.46 -9.77 13.34
CA PRO A 69 1.44 -9.36 11.94
C PRO A 69 0.01 -9.21 11.43
N GLU A 70 -0.19 -8.22 10.56
CA GLU A 70 -1.42 -8.01 9.81
C GLU A 70 -1.12 -7.94 8.31
N TRP A 71 -1.96 -8.62 7.54
CA TRP A 71 -1.81 -8.71 6.10
C TRP A 71 -2.30 -7.44 5.41
N LEU A 72 -1.54 -7.01 4.40
CA LEU A 72 -2.01 -6.01 3.46
C LEU A 72 -3.01 -6.66 2.49
N LEU A 73 -4.03 -5.90 2.13
CA LEU A 73 -5.11 -6.30 1.25
C LEU A 73 -5.10 -5.45 -0.01
N PRO A 74 -5.66 -5.90 -1.14
CA PRO A 74 -5.81 -5.05 -2.32
C PRO A 74 -6.43 -3.70 -1.96
N ALA A 75 -5.75 -2.61 -2.32
CA ALA A 75 -6.10 -1.27 -1.90
C ALA A 75 -7.38 -0.76 -2.58
N THR A 76 -7.62 -1.21 -3.82
CA THR A 76 -8.84 -0.90 -4.59
C THR A 76 -10.02 -1.75 -4.12
N ALA A 77 -11.25 -1.27 -4.26
CA ALA A 77 -12.43 -2.05 -3.86
C ALA A 77 -12.53 -3.34 -4.69
N ALA A 78 -12.41 -4.51 -4.03
CA ALA A 78 -12.68 -5.79 -4.67
C ALA A 78 -14.21 -6.00 -4.76
N PRO A 79 -14.77 -6.36 -5.92
CA PRO A 79 -16.16 -6.78 -5.99
C PRO A 79 -16.33 -8.14 -5.28
N GLY A 80 -17.15 -8.20 -4.23
CA GLY A 80 -17.61 -9.46 -3.62
C GLY A 80 -17.08 -9.75 -2.20
N PRO A 81 -17.42 -10.90 -1.59
CA PRO A 81 -16.97 -11.32 -0.24
C PRO A 81 -15.46 -11.65 -0.17
N GLY A 82 -14.66 -11.07 -1.07
CA GLY A 82 -13.31 -11.51 -1.43
C GLY A 82 -12.19 -11.08 -0.49
N LEU A 83 -12.32 -9.97 0.24
CA LEU A 83 -11.27 -9.50 1.14
C LEU A 83 -11.13 -10.36 2.39
N ASP A 84 -12.25 -10.79 2.99
CA ASP A 84 -12.21 -11.67 4.16
C ASP A 84 -11.73 -13.08 3.79
N ALA A 85 -12.17 -13.62 2.65
CA ALA A 85 -11.68 -14.89 2.14
C ALA A 85 -10.18 -14.82 1.77
N LEU A 86 -9.73 -13.72 1.16
CA LEU A 86 -8.32 -13.47 0.87
C LEU A 86 -7.52 -13.35 2.17
N ARG A 87 -8.02 -12.61 3.17
CA ARG A 87 -7.39 -12.49 4.48
C ARG A 87 -7.25 -13.84 5.16
N GLN A 88 -8.27 -14.69 5.12
CA GLN A 88 -8.20 -16.06 5.66
C GLN A 88 -7.18 -16.92 4.91
N ARG A 89 -7.10 -16.79 3.57
CA ARG A 89 -6.07 -17.47 2.77
C ARG A 89 -4.66 -16.94 3.09
N LEU A 90 -4.51 -15.64 3.31
CA LEU A 90 -3.27 -14.98 3.72
C LEU A 90 -2.85 -15.39 5.14
N LEU A 91 -3.79 -15.54 6.09
CA LEU A 91 -3.51 -16.10 7.42
C LEU A 91 -3.00 -17.55 7.36
N GLY A 92 -3.37 -18.31 6.32
CA GLY A 92 -2.81 -19.63 6.03
C GLY A 92 -1.45 -19.58 5.32
N VAL A 93 -1.05 -18.42 4.81
CA VAL A 93 0.32 -18.18 4.31
C VAL A 93 1.20 -17.93 5.52
N SER A 94 2.19 -18.79 5.72
CA SER A 94 3.18 -18.54 6.76
C SER A 94 4.06 -17.39 6.28
N CYS A 95 3.78 -16.16 6.72
CA CYS A 95 4.80 -15.12 6.74
C CYS A 95 5.98 -15.66 7.56
N ALA A 96 7.21 -15.43 7.10
CA ALA A 96 8.43 -15.89 7.76
C ALA A 96 8.73 -15.15 9.08
N PHE A 97 7.73 -14.91 9.94
CA PHE A 97 7.99 -14.62 11.35
C PHE A 97 8.43 -15.88 12.12
N GLU A 98 8.10 -17.08 11.61
CA GLU A 98 8.40 -18.35 12.30
C GLU A 98 9.31 -19.33 11.53
N ARG A 99 9.46 -19.26 10.19
CA ARG A 99 10.32 -20.21 9.42
C ARG A 99 10.92 -19.65 8.12
N THR A 100 12.25 -19.57 8.10
CA THR A 100 13.27 -19.72 7.03
C THR A 100 13.04 -19.36 5.54
N GLY A 101 11.93 -18.75 5.11
CA GLY A 101 11.92 -17.96 3.86
C GLY A 101 12.31 -18.68 2.55
N ASP A 102 12.15 -19.99 2.43
CA ASP A 102 12.42 -20.73 1.18
C ASP A 102 11.13 -20.82 0.33
N PRO A 103 11.11 -20.27 -0.90
CA PRO A 103 9.94 -20.19 -1.77
C PRO A 103 9.51 -21.53 -2.37
N ARG A 104 10.29 -22.60 -2.18
CA ARG A 104 9.81 -23.98 -2.42
C ARG A 104 8.74 -24.39 -1.42
N PHE A 105 8.68 -23.73 -0.26
CA PHE A 105 7.64 -23.93 0.74
C PHE A 105 6.43 -23.00 0.58
N LEU A 106 6.47 -22.06 -0.39
CA LEU A 106 5.22 -21.40 -0.75
C LEU A 106 4.25 -22.47 -1.26
N GLN A 107 3.14 -22.64 -0.57
CA GLN A 107 2.16 -23.66 -0.94
C GLN A 107 1.55 -23.29 -2.30
N PRO A 108 1.16 -24.27 -3.14
CA PRO A 108 0.48 -23.99 -4.41
C PRO A 108 -0.70 -23.01 -4.30
N ALA A 109 -1.39 -22.99 -3.15
CA ALA A 109 -2.48 -22.08 -2.84
C ALA A 109 -2.08 -20.59 -2.77
N GLU A 110 -0.82 -20.31 -2.44
CA GLU A 110 -0.23 -18.98 -2.26
C GLU A 110 0.21 -18.42 -3.61
N ARG A 111 0.82 -19.27 -4.45
CA ARG A 111 1.08 -18.96 -5.87
C ARG A 111 -0.22 -18.67 -6.64
N ALA A 112 -1.31 -19.31 -6.25
CA ALA A 112 -2.64 -19.10 -6.82
C ALA A 112 -3.34 -17.82 -6.34
N LEU A 113 -2.72 -17.02 -5.45
CA LEU A 113 -3.28 -15.73 -5.02
C LEU A 113 -3.13 -14.65 -6.09
N GLY A 114 -2.17 -14.79 -7.02
CA GLY A 114 -1.94 -13.80 -8.07
C GLY A 114 -1.45 -12.44 -7.57
N ILE A 115 -1.04 -12.36 -6.30
CA ILE A 115 -0.48 -11.20 -5.60
C ILE A 115 0.86 -11.59 -4.96
N GLN A 116 1.62 -10.60 -4.50
CA GLN A 116 2.87 -10.70 -3.74
C GLN A 116 2.56 -10.43 -2.25
N PRO A 117 2.28 -11.49 -1.44
CA PRO A 117 1.82 -11.31 -0.07
C PRO A 117 2.75 -10.44 0.75
N THR A 118 2.20 -9.40 1.36
CA THR A 118 2.93 -8.51 2.24
C THR A 118 2.19 -8.40 3.57
N ALA A 119 2.92 -8.56 4.67
CA ALA A 119 2.43 -8.28 6.01
C ALA A 119 3.24 -7.15 6.63
N PHE A 120 2.60 -6.40 7.51
CA PHE A 120 3.30 -5.48 8.40
C PHE A 120 3.09 -5.89 9.86
N ALA A 121 4.00 -5.46 10.72
CA ALA A 121 3.85 -5.49 12.16
C ALA A 121 4.35 -4.16 12.73
N ALA A 122 3.77 -3.76 13.86
CA ALA A 122 4.23 -2.59 14.61
C ALA A 122 4.26 -2.88 16.12
N CYS A 123 5.22 -2.27 16.79
CA CYS A 123 5.32 -2.21 18.25
C CYS A 123 5.99 -0.87 18.62
N TRP A 124 6.11 -0.58 19.91
CA TRP A 124 6.71 0.69 20.32
C TRP A 124 7.56 0.57 21.57
N THR A 125 8.55 1.45 21.67
CA THR A 125 9.43 1.59 22.84
C THR A 125 9.11 2.89 23.57
N ALA A 126 9.90 3.27 24.57
CA ALA A 126 9.77 4.59 25.19
C ALA A 126 10.10 5.75 24.23
N THR A 127 10.80 5.50 23.12
CA THR A 127 11.38 6.55 22.27
C THR A 127 11.03 6.43 20.78
N HIS A 128 10.59 5.26 20.32
CA HIS A 128 10.35 5.00 18.90
C HIS A 128 9.06 4.21 18.68
N LEU A 129 8.40 4.50 17.55
CA LEU A 129 7.53 3.56 16.86
C LEU A 129 8.42 2.64 16.01
N LEU A 130 8.27 1.32 16.18
CA LEU A 130 8.93 0.34 15.34
C LEU A 130 7.91 -0.20 14.34
N VAL A 131 8.30 -0.28 13.07
CA VAL A 131 7.47 -0.84 11.99
C VAL A 131 8.30 -1.84 11.20
N ALA A 132 7.73 -2.99 10.90
CA ALA A 132 8.33 -4.00 10.04
C ALA A 132 7.39 -4.35 8.89
N PHE A 133 7.95 -4.60 7.72
CA PHE A 133 7.28 -5.24 6.59
C PHE A 133 8.01 -6.54 6.24
N GLN A 134 7.22 -7.56 5.90
CA GLN A 134 7.70 -8.79 5.29
C GLN A 134 7.00 -8.94 3.95
N CYS A 135 7.77 -8.90 2.87
CA CYS A 135 7.29 -8.91 1.50
C CYS A 135 7.73 -10.22 0.84
N ALA A 136 6.79 -11.10 0.50
CA ALA A 136 7.07 -12.17 -0.44
C ALA A 136 7.23 -11.55 -1.82
N ASP A 137 8.35 -11.79 -2.48
CA ASP A 137 8.72 -11.10 -3.70
C ASP A 137 9.73 -11.91 -4.48
N ARG A 138 9.44 -12.19 -5.75
CA ARG A 138 10.21 -13.11 -6.60
C ARG A 138 11.12 -12.42 -7.60
N ASP A 139 11.05 -11.10 -7.67
CA ASP A 139 11.70 -10.30 -8.68
C ASP A 139 12.00 -8.88 -8.19
N ALA A 140 12.24 -8.74 -6.88
CA ALA A 140 12.36 -7.46 -6.22
C ALA A 140 13.38 -6.54 -6.88
N TRP A 141 13.00 -5.29 -7.10
CA TRP A 141 13.85 -4.33 -7.78
C TRP A 141 13.58 -2.88 -7.36
N SER A 142 14.58 -2.03 -7.54
CA SER A 142 14.41 -0.58 -7.47
C SER A 142 15.47 0.10 -8.31
N PRO A 143 15.11 1.05 -9.21
CA PRO A 143 16.11 1.77 -10.00
C PRO A 143 16.83 2.82 -9.14
N TYR A 144 16.22 3.22 -8.02
CA TYR A 144 16.68 4.27 -7.14
C TYR A 144 17.84 3.82 -6.26
N GLY A 145 18.73 4.76 -5.98
CA GLY A 145 19.92 4.57 -5.14
C GLY A 145 20.17 5.72 -4.18
N ARG A 146 19.34 6.77 -4.20
CA ARG A 146 19.51 7.99 -3.41
C ARG A 146 18.22 8.29 -2.66
N ARG A 147 18.40 8.78 -1.44
CA ARG A 147 17.30 9.23 -0.59
C ARG A 147 16.42 10.27 -1.32
N ASP A 148 15.13 10.24 -1.05
CA ASP A 148 14.09 11.16 -1.55
C ASP A 148 13.86 11.09 -3.08
N GLU A 149 14.36 10.03 -3.73
CA GLU A 149 13.93 9.65 -5.08
C GLU A 149 12.47 9.16 -5.08
N PRO A 150 11.75 9.21 -6.22
CA PRO A 150 10.31 8.91 -6.28
C PRO A 150 10.03 7.40 -6.17
N LEU A 151 10.21 6.82 -4.98
CA LEU A 151 10.13 5.37 -4.77
C LEU A 151 8.74 4.81 -5.13
N TYR A 152 7.68 5.61 -4.99
CA TYR A 152 6.33 5.29 -5.47
C TYR A 152 6.22 4.95 -6.96
N GLU A 153 7.21 5.23 -7.80
CA GLU A 153 7.25 4.78 -9.21
C GLU A 153 7.82 3.36 -9.39
N ALA A 154 8.46 2.81 -8.36
CA ALA A 154 9.05 1.47 -8.34
C ALA A 154 8.41 0.60 -7.24
N GLU A 155 9.11 -0.44 -6.79
CA GLU A 155 8.69 -1.23 -5.65
C GLU A 155 9.02 -0.56 -4.32
N VAL A 156 8.02 -0.49 -3.46
CA VAL A 156 8.13 0.24 -2.19
C VAL A 156 7.13 -0.30 -1.18
N VAL A 157 7.51 -0.22 0.11
CA VAL A 157 6.56 -0.24 1.24
C VAL A 157 6.47 1.15 1.84
N GLU A 158 5.28 1.51 2.29
CA GLU A 158 5.01 2.87 2.77
C GLU A 158 4.30 2.86 4.11
N VAL A 159 4.64 3.82 4.98
CA VAL A 159 4.02 4.07 6.27
C VAL A 159 3.48 5.49 6.28
N PHE A 160 2.16 5.64 6.45
CA PHE A 160 1.52 6.95 6.58
C PHE A 160 1.09 7.13 8.03
N LEU A 161 1.51 8.22 8.68
CA LEU A 161 1.22 8.50 10.09
C LEU A 161 0.61 9.87 10.28
N SER A 162 -0.51 9.97 10.97
CA SER A 162 -1.07 11.21 11.52
C SER A 162 -1.10 11.11 13.05
N PRO A 163 0.00 11.53 13.72
CA PRO A 163 0.14 11.43 15.17
C PRO A 163 -0.88 12.25 15.97
N THR A 164 -1.34 13.38 15.41
CA THR A 164 -2.33 14.27 16.05
C THR A 164 -3.77 13.86 15.79
N ARG A 165 -4.00 12.83 14.97
CA ARG A 165 -5.31 12.37 14.47
C ARG A 165 -6.03 13.37 13.55
N ASP A 166 -5.50 14.56 13.31
CA ASP A 166 -5.95 15.43 12.22
C ASP A 166 -5.39 14.90 10.90
N VAL A 167 -6.16 14.03 10.25
CA VAL A 167 -5.74 13.32 9.04
C VAL A 167 -5.50 14.25 7.83
N ARG A 168 -5.74 15.56 7.95
CA ARG A 168 -5.30 16.56 6.97
C ARG A 168 -3.79 16.77 6.98
N ARG A 169 -3.11 16.39 8.07
CA ARG A 169 -1.67 16.48 8.24
C ARG A 169 -1.13 15.11 8.63
N TYR A 170 -0.22 14.60 7.82
CA TYR A 170 0.39 13.30 8.05
C TYR A 170 1.80 13.27 7.50
N TYR A 171 2.52 12.25 7.89
CA TYR A 171 3.88 11.96 7.50
C TYR A 171 3.87 10.73 6.61
N GLU A 172 4.74 10.73 5.63
CA GLU A 172 4.95 9.65 4.68
C GLU A 172 6.37 9.15 4.85
N PHE A 173 6.52 7.83 4.91
CA PHE A 173 7.80 7.14 4.96
C PHE A 173 7.76 6.01 3.96
N GLU A 174 8.72 5.96 3.07
CA GLU A 174 8.82 4.98 2.00
C GLU A 174 10.17 4.28 2.09
N VAL A 175 10.18 2.95 1.91
CA VAL A 175 11.40 2.15 1.87
C VAL A 175 11.34 1.20 0.68
N SER A 176 12.32 1.32 -0.23
CA SER A 176 12.45 0.41 -1.37
C SER A 176 13.18 -0.88 -0.98
N PRO A 177 13.06 -1.97 -1.77
CA PRO A 177 13.82 -3.20 -1.56
C PRO A 177 15.36 -3.01 -1.54
N ARG A 178 15.88 -1.89 -2.06
CA ARG A 178 17.31 -1.56 -2.02
C ARG A 178 17.74 -0.77 -0.79
N GLY A 179 16.82 -0.55 0.17
CA GLY A 179 17.07 0.25 1.37
C GLY A 179 17.12 1.76 1.13
N VAL A 180 16.70 2.23 -0.05
CA VAL A 180 16.51 3.66 -0.28
C VAL A 180 15.27 4.12 0.47
N VAL A 181 15.40 5.27 1.13
CA VAL A 181 14.35 5.88 1.96
C VAL A 181 13.85 7.16 1.31
N PHE A 182 12.56 7.40 1.42
CA PHE A 182 11.95 8.71 1.21
C PHE A 182 11.11 9.03 2.44
N ASP A 183 11.10 10.30 2.86
CA ASP A 183 10.12 10.78 3.82
C ASP A 183 9.65 12.20 3.50
N ALA A 184 8.41 12.48 3.90
CA ALA A 184 7.79 13.76 3.60
C ALA A 184 6.74 14.13 4.64
N ARG A 185 6.42 15.43 4.69
CA ARG A 185 5.24 15.94 5.37
C ARG A 185 4.16 16.24 4.36
N VAL A 186 2.96 15.76 4.62
CA VAL A 186 1.82 15.92 3.74
C VAL A 186 0.73 16.76 4.40
N HIS A 187 0.27 17.79 3.70
CA HIS A 187 -0.90 18.58 4.04
C HIS A 187 -1.97 18.43 2.97
N SER A 188 -3.06 17.73 3.30
CA SER A 188 -4.24 17.52 2.45
C SER A 188 -5.45 18.22 3.08
N PRO A 189 -5.66 19.53 2.82
CA PRO A 189 -6.67 20.33 3.50
C PRO A 189 -8.11 19.85 3.22
N GLU A 190 -8.37 19.43 1.97
CA GLU A 190 -9.68 18.89 1.54
C GLU A 190 -9.75 17.36 1.63
N ARG A 191 -8.69 16.72 2.16
CA ARG A 191 -8.60 15.25 2.33
C ARG A 191 -8.65 14.47 1.02
N ASP A 192 -8.17 15.10 -0.04
CA ASP A 192 -7.99 14.50 -1.35
C ASP A 192 -6.57 14.76 -1.89
N ARG A 193 -6.25 14.04 -2.96
CA ARG A 193 -4.97 14.14 -3.66
C ARG A 193 -4.83 15.47 -4.44
N ALA A 194 -5.92 16.10 -4.88
CA ALA A 194 -5.86 17.30 -5.72
C ALA A 194 -5.43 18.55 -4.94
N SER A 195 -5.87 18.66 -3.69
CA SER A 195 -5.53 19.76 -2.76
C SER A 195 -4.23 19.52 -1.99
N MET A 196 -3.66 18.32 -2.11
CA MET A 196 -2.51 17.87 -1.33
C MET A 196 -1.24 18.65 -1.66
N GLN A 197 -0.51 18.99 -0.61
CA GLN A 197 0.82 19.60 -0.67
C GLN A 197 1.78 18.68 0.05
N VAL A 198 2.91 18.40 -0.59
CA VAL A 198 3.96 17.52 -0.05
C VAL A 198 5.22 18.35 0.15
N ASP A 199 5.68 18.44 1.39
CA ASP A 199 6.97 19.01 1.75
C ASP A 199 8.02 17.90 1.70
N LEU A 200 8.70 17.83 0.56
CA LEU A 200 9.80 16.91 0.26
C LEU A 200 11.13 17.34 0.88
N SER A 201 11.20 18.52 1.52
CA SER A 201 12.45 19.02 2.12
C SER A 201 12.65 18.52 3.55
N TRP A 202 11.57 18.03 4.17
CA TRP A 202 11.62 17.51 5.52
C TRP A 202 12.25 16.12 5.55
N ASN A 203 13.31 15.99 6.33
CA ASN A 203 13.92 14.71 6.66
C ASN A 203 13.58 14.33 8.09
N CYS A 204 13.06 13.13 8.34
CA CYS A 204 12.71 12.68 9.68
C CYS A 204 13.94 12.59 10.58
N PRO A 205 14.07 13.42 11.63
CA PRO A 205 15.24 13.43 12.47
C PRO A 205 15.38 12.09 13.22
N GLY A 206 16.52 11.42 13.03
CA GLY A 206 16.83 10.15 13.71
C GLY A 206 16.09 8.92 13.17
N LEU A 207 15.41 9.02 12.02
CA LEU A 207 14.86 7.85 11.34
C LEU A 207 15.97 6.83 11.04
N ALA A 208 15.75 5.58 11.45
CA ALA A 208 16.54 4.44 11.00
C ALA A 208 15.64 3.52 10.18
N ALA A 209 16.12 3.11 9.01
CA ALA A 209 15.44 2.13 8.17
C ALA A 209 16.46 1.24 7.47
N THR A 210 16.25 -0.08 7.54
CA THR A 210 17.16 -1.07 6.93
C THR A 210 16.34 -2.15 6.26
N VAL A 211 16.89 -2.71 5.17
CA VAL A 211 16.30 -3.82 4.44
C VAL A 211 17.18 -5.04 4.52
N HIS A 212 16.54 -6.21 4.65
CA HIS A 212 17.18 -7.49 4.44
C HIS A 212 16.44 -8.25 3.34
N ALA A 213 17.18 -8.96 2.50
CA ALA A 213 16.60 -9.70 1.38
C ALA A 213 17.25 -11.06 1.25
N ASP A 214 16.43 -12.02 0.83
CA ASP A 214 16.88 -13.35 0.50
C ASP A 214 16.87 -13.53 -1.00
N GLY A 215 18.07 -13.48 -1.57
CA GLY A 215 18.30 -13.36 -3.01
C GLY A 215 18.79 -11.97 -3.41
N ALA A 216 18.98 -11.75 -4.72
CA ALA A 216 19.45 -10.46 -5.21
C ALA A 216 18.27 -9.49 -5.36
N VAL A 217 18.47 -8.24 -4.98
CA VAL A 217 17.57 -7.13 -5.33
C VAL A 217 18.18 -6.40 -6.51
N HIS A 218 17.39 -6.20 -7.56
CA HIS A 218 17.90 -5.70 -8.83
C HIS A 218 17.77 -4.18 -8.95
N SER A 219 18.67 -3.56 -9.72
CA SER A 219 18.70 -2.10 -9.94
C SER A 219 17.87 -1.65 -11.15
N ARG A 220 17.05 -2.52 -11.73
CA ARG A 220 16.23 -2.26 -12.90
C ARG A 220 15.00 -3.19 -12.89
N PRO A 221 13.89 -2.78 -13.52
CA PRO A 221 12.74 -3.66 -13.64
C PRO A 221 13.08 -4.91 -14.47
N PRO A 222 12.35 -6.02 -14.29
CA PRO A 222 12.35 -7.11 -15.24
C PRO A 222 11.95 -6.63 -16.64
N ASP A 223 12.49 -7.27 -17.67
CA ASP A 223 11.91 -7.19 -19.01
C ASP A 223 10.48 -7.77 -18.98
N GLN A 224 9.57 -7.25 -19.81
CA GLN A 224 8.17 -7.70 -19.82
C GLN A 224 8.05 -9.23 -19.95
N GLY A 225 7.31 -9.84 -19.03
CA GLY A 225 7.09 -11.29 -18.99
C GLY A 225 8.26 -12.12 -18.46
N VAL A 226 9.38 -11.49 -18.04
CA VAL A 226 10.54 -12.17 -17.46
C VAL A 226 10.56 -11.95 -15.95
N ARG A 227 10.81 -12.99 -15.16
CA ARG A 227 11.12 -12.83 -13.73
C ARG A 227 12.63 -12.75 -13.56
N LEU A 228 13.13 -11.78 -12.80
CA LEU A 228 14.55 -11.71 -12.44
C LEU A 228 14.95 -12.87 -11.50
N GLY A 229 13.98 -13.38 -10.73
CA GLY A 229 13.89 -14.78 -10.32
C GLY A 229 14.84 -15.23 -9.21
N THR A 230 15.57 -14.31 -8.56
CA THR A 230 16.50 -14.68 -7.48
C THR A 230 16.05 -14.23 -6.10
N THR A 231 15.33 -13.11 -5.99
CA THR A 231 14.68 -12.72 -4.73
C THR A 231 13.59 -13.71 -4.38
N ARG A 232 13.41 -13.96 -3.09
CA ARG A 232 12.35 -14.84 -2.56
C ARG A 232 11.45 -14.07 -1.62
N TRP A 233 12.06 -13.17 -0.86
CA TRP A 233 11.41 -12.19 -0.03
C TRP A 233 12.40 -11.08 0.30
N TRP A 234 11.87 -9.97 0.78
CA TRP A 234 12.62 -8.93 1.45
C TRP A 234 11.80 -8.38 2.61
N SER A 235 12.48 -7.76 3.56
CA SER A 235 11.90 -7.13 4.73
C SER A 235 12.42 -5.72 4.87
N ALA A 236 11.57 -4.81 5.34
CA ALA A 236 11.96 -3.48 5.76
C ALA A 236 11.69 -3.33 7.25
N GLU A 237 12.65 -2.77 7.97
CA GLU A 237 12.52 -2.47 9.39
C GLU A 237 12.78 -0.98 9.59
N LEU A 238 11.87 -0.30 10.28
CA LEU A 238 11.94 1.13 10.56
C LEU A 238 11.88 1.36 12.07
N ALA A 239 12.70 2.28 12.57
CA ALA A 239 12.55 2.91 13.87
C ALA A 239 12.33 4.40 13.68
N ILE A 240 11.12 4.86 14.01
CA ILE A 240 10.67 6.25 13.83
C ILE A 240 10.65 6.93 15.21
N PRO A 241 11.54 7.90 15.47
CA PRO A 241 11.61 8.54 16.78
C PRO A 241 10.37 9.40 17.08
N PHE A 242 9.86 9.33 18.30
CA PHE A 242 8.73 10.20 18.70
C PHE A 242 9.10 11.67 18.77
N THR A 243 10.38 11.99 18.93
CA THR A 243 10.90 13.35 18.86
C THR A 243 10.73 14.00 17.48
N ALA A 244 10.48 13.21 16.43
CA ALA A 244 10.14 13.72 15.10
C ALA A 244 8.75 14.38 15.04
N PHE A 245 7.89 14.11 16.04
CA PHE A 245 6.50 14.58 16.13
C PHE A 245 6.26 15.41 17.40
N PRO A 246 6.94 16.55 17.57
CA PRO A 246 6.82 17.36 18.79
C PRO A 246 5.38 17.78 19.11
N GLU A 247 4.53 17.93 18.09
CA GLU A 247 3.11 18.26 18.23
C GLU A 247 2.25 17.16 18.85
N ALA A 248 2.70 15.90 18.77
CA ALA A 248 2.01 14.76 19.38
C ALA A 248 2.69 14.29 20.67
N GLY A 249 4.00 14.52 20.80
CA GLY A 249 4.80 14.04 21.91
C GLY A 249 4.96 12.52 21.93
N THR A 250 5.61 12.00 22.97
CA THR A 250 5.75 10.56 23.19
C THR A 250 4.39 9.94 23.56
N PRO A 251 3.93 8.90 22.84
CA PRO A 251 2.72 8.18 23.18
C PRO A 251 2.74 7.60 24.60
N ARG A 252 1.56 7.50 25.19
CA ARG A 252 1.28 6.71 26.40
C ARG A 252 0.30 5.58 26.06
N PRO A 253 0.19 4.51 26.86
CA PRO A 253 -0.86 3.53 26.68
C PRO A 253 -2.24 4.21 26.56
N GLY A 254 -3.03 3.80 25.56
CA GLY A 254 -4.29 4.42 25.17
C GLY A 254 -4.18 5.55 24.14
N THR A 255 -2.97 6.02 23.82
CA THR A 255 -2.77 6.99 22.72
C THR A 255 -3.19 6.35 21.40
N GLU A 256 -3.80 7.14 20.54
CA GLU A 256 -4.25 6.71 19.21
C GLU A 256 -3.66 7.61 18.14
N TRP A 257 -2.98 7.01 17.17
CA TRP A 257 -2.58 7.68 15.93
C TRP A 257 -3.42 7.15 14.78
N ARG A 258 -3.67 7.98 13.77
CA ARG A 258 -4.23 7.51 12.50
C ARG A 258 -3.08 7.07 11.61
N ALA A 259 -3.19 5.89 11.00
CA ALA A 259 -2.11 5.37 10.17
C ALA A 259 -2.60 4.47 9.03
N ASN A 260 -1.76 4.27 8.04
CA ASN A 260 -1.91 3.18 7.08
C ASN A 260 -0.55 2.65 6.63
N PHE A 261 -0.57 1.46 6.06
CA PHE A 261 0.62 0.74 5.63
C PHE A 261 0.36 0.21 4.23
N TYR A 262 1.31 0.41 3.31
CA TYR A 262 1.12 0.14 1.91
C TYR A 262 2.27 -0.66 1.29
N ARG A 263 1.98 -1.28 0.15
CA ARG A 263 2.94 -1.92 -0.77
C ARG A 263 2.54 -1.59 -2.20
N ILE A 264 3.49 -1.13 -3.00
CA ILE A 264 3.34 -1.00 -4.47
C ILE A 264 4.25 -2.02 -5.14
N ASP A 265 3.71 -3.13 -5.64
CA ASP A 265 4.46 -4.05 -6.48
C ASP A 265 4.30 -3.67 -7.95
N ARG A 266 5.42 -3.53 -8.65
CA ARG A 266 5.45 -3.07 -10.04
C ARG A 266 5.60 -4.22 -11.04
N ALA A 267 5.12 -5.41 -10.68
CA ALA A 267 4.84 -6.45 -11.66
C ALA A 267 3.85 -5.96 -12.74
N ASP A 268 3.65 -6.79 -13.77
CA ASP A 268 2.65 -6.56 -14.80
C ASP A 268 1.49 -7.56 -14.65
N PRO A 269 0.27 -7.13 -14.27
CA PRO A 269 -0.12 -5.77 -13.90
C PRO A 269 0.37 -5.36 -12.49
N PRO A 270 0.47 -4.05 -12.17
CA PRO A 270 0.95 -3.59 -10.87
C PRO A 270 -0.05 -3.91 -9.75
N GLU A 271 0.46 -4.25 -8.59
CA GLU A 271 -0.32 -4.50 -7.37
C GLU A 271 -0.20 -3.33 -6.40
N PHE A 272 -1.33 -2.92 -5.86
CA PHE A 272 -1.40 -1.92 -4.80
C PHE A 272 -2.11 -2.53 -3.60
N SER A 273 -1.41 -2.65 -2.49
CA SER A 273 -1.90 -3.30 -1.28
C SER A 273 -1.81 -2.36 -0.08
N ALA A 274 -2.79 -2.45 0.82
CA ALA A 274 -3.00 -1.56 1.96
C ALA A 274 -3.52 -2.33 3.18
N TRP A 275 -3.09 -1.95 4.38
CA TRP A 275 -3.66 -2.49 5.62
C TRP A 275 -5.14 -2.10 5.77
N SER A 276 -5.44 -0.82 5.52
CA SER A 276 -6.80 -0.31 5.39
C SER A 276 -7.04 0.07 3.92
N PRO A 277 -7.75 -0.76 3.14
CA PRO A 277 -8.04 -0.47 1.74
C PRO A 277 -8.69 0.90 1.55
N THR A 278 -8.27 1.64 0.52
CA THR A 278 -8.82 2.96 0.23
C THR A 278 -10.10 2.89 -0.57
N GLY A 279 -10.30 1.81 -1.33
CA GLY A 279 -11.48 1.59 -2.15
C GLY A 279 -11.51 2.40 -3.44
N ARG A 280 -10.44 3.16 -3.74
CA ARG A 280 -10.34 3.97 -4.96
C ARG A 280 -10.03 3.10 -6.17
N SER A 281 -10.49 3.53 -7.35
CA SER A 281 -10.12 2.95 -8.64
C SER A 281 -10.00 4.11 -9.65
N PRO A 282 -8.80 4.40 -10.20
CA PRO A 282 -7.51 3.72 -9.96
C PRO A 282 -7.04 3.81 -8.50
N ALA A 283 -6.02 3.02 -8.13
CA ALA A 283 -5.47 3.00 -6.78
C ALA A 283 -4.95 4.39 -6.37
N ASP A 284 -5.26 4.79 -5.15
CA ASP A 284 -4.82 6.04 -4.52
C ASP A 284 -4.66 5.81 -3.02
N PHE A 285 -3.48 6.08 -2.49
CA PHE A 285 -3.12 5.91 -1.07
C PHE A 285 -3.32 7.18 -0.25
N HIS A 286 -3.43 8.35 -0.87
CA HIS A 286 -3.66 9.63 -0.19
C HIS A 286 -5.15 9.86 0.07
N VAL A 287 -5.77 8.87 0.72
CA VAL A 287 -7.17 8.93 1.19
C VAL A 287 -7.15 8.91 2.73
N PRO A 288 -6.79 10.02 3.39
CA PRO A 288 -6.56 10.06 4.84
C PRO A 288 -7.75 9.62 5.70
N ASP A 289 -8.98 9.76 5.21
CA ASP A 289 -10.18 9.25 5.89
C ASP A 289 -10.18 7.72 6.05
N ARG A 290 -9.40 7.01 5.22
CA ARG A 290 -9.27 5.56 5.22
C ARG A 290 -8.14 5.05 6.11
N PHE A 291 -7.33 5.91 6.73
CA PHE A 291 -6.32 5.47 7.69
C PHE A 291 -6.98 4.70 8.85
N GLY A 292 -6.44 3.56 9.23
CA GLY A 292 -6.82 2.87 10.46
C GLY A 292 -6.31 3.61 11.69
N THR A 293 -6.37 2.94 12.83
CA THR A 293 -5.89 3.46 14.12
C THR A 293 -4.79 2.58 14.69
N LEU A 294 -3.60 3.14 14.90
CA LEU A 294 -2.59 2.55 15.77
C LEU A 294 -2.93 2.94 17.20
N ARG A 295 -3.31 1.97 18.03
CA ARG A 295 -3.55 2.18 19.47
C ARG A 295 -2.35 1.67 20.24
N PHE A 296 -1.65 2.57 20.90
CA PHE A 296 -0.51 2.24 21.77
C PHE A 296 -1.02 1.55 23.03
N VAL A 297 -0.56 0.34 23.30
CA VAL A 297 -0.95 -0.47 24.48
C VAL A 297 0.32 -0.98 25.17
N GLU A 298 0.17 -1.49 26.39
CA GLU A 298 1.24 -2.25 27.06
C GLU A 298 1.53 -3.54 26.28
#